data_AF-A0A940CLE2-F1
#
_entry.id   AF-A0A940CLE2-F1
#
_cell.length_a   1.000
_cell.length_b   1.000
_cell.length_c   1.000
_cell.angle_alpha   90.00
_cell.angle_beta   90.00
_cell.angle_gamma   90.00
#
_symmetry.space_group_name_H-M   'P 1'
#
loop_
_entity.id
_entity.type
_entity.pdbx_description
1 polymer ?
#
loop_
_entity_poly.entity_id
_entity_poly.type
_entity_poly.pdbx_seq_one_letter_code
_entity_poly.pdbx_strand_id
1 'polypeptide(L)'
;LLVWKSAFERANSFDTEKVRDALATTDMQTFYGNVKFSDAGQNIAKPMVLFQVICGDDGKCSNKVVAPTKWASAELVHPIPSWSSR
;
A
#
# COMPACT_ATOMS: atom_id res chain seq x y z
N LEU A 1 -13.49 1.68 8.43
CA LEU A 1 -14.92 1.41 8.66
C LEU A 1 -15.59 0.64 7.51
N LEU A 2 -15.24 0.88 6.24
CA LEU A 2 -15.85 0.18 5.08
C LEU A 2 -15.68 -1.36 5.10
N VAL A 3 -14.50 -1.84 5.51
CA VAL A 3 -14.21 -3.28 5.62
C VAL A 3 -15.12 -3.97 6.64
N TRP A 4 -15.27 -3.38 7.83
CA TRP A 4 -16.13 -3.91 8.89
C TRP A 4 -17.60 -3.91 8.47
N LYS A 5 -18.09 -2.82 7.88
CA LYS A 5 -19.47 -2.75 7.36
C LYS A 5 -19.73 -3.91 6.39
N SER A 6 -18.86 -4.08 5.39
CA SER A 6 -19.01 -5.15 4.39
C SER A 6 -18.91 -6.56 5.01
N ALA A 7 -18.05 -6.75 6.01
CA ALA A 7 -17.94 -8.03 6.69
C ALA A 7 -19.21 -8.37 7.49
N PHE A 8 -19.81 -7.39 8.19
CA PHE A 8 -21.09 -7.61 8.87
C PHE A 8 -22.24 -7.90 7.90
N GLU A 9 -22.31 -7.18 6.79
CA GLU A 9 -23.31 -7.44 5.73
C GLU A 9 -23.15 -8.84 5.13
N ARG A 10 -21.92 -9.32 4.91
CA ARG A 10 -21.64 -10.65 4.37
C ARG A 10 -21.83 -11.78 5.40
N ALA A 11 -21.46 -11.55 6.66
CA ALA A 11 -21.60 -12.54 7.72
C ALA A 11 -23.07 -12.75 8.13
N ASN A 12 -23.92 -11.72 7.93
CA ASN A 12 -25.33 -11.69 8.33
C ASN A 12 -25.56 -12.22 9.76
N SER A 13 -24.60 -11.95 10.64
CA SER A 13 -24.53 -12.48 11.98
C SER A 13 -23.60 -11.62 12.82
N PHE A 14 -23.82 -11.62 14.13
CA PHE A 14 -22.91 -11.02 15.11
C PHE A 14 -22.00 -12.06 15.76
N ASP A 15 -22.06 -13.31 15.29
CA ASP A 15 -21.12 -14.35 15.66
C ASP A 15 -19.70 -13.94 15.25
N THR A 16 -18.79 -13.89 16.23
CA THR A 16 -17.42 -13.41 16.05
C THR A 16 -16.62 -14.29 15.10
N GLU A 17 -16.90 -15.59 15.03
CA GLU A 17 -16.22 -16.50 14.10
C GLU A 17 -16.67 -16.22 12.67
N LYS A 18 -17.97 -16.09 12.44
CA LYS A 18 -18.52 -15.77 11.10
C LYS A 18 -18.06 -14.40 10.60
N VAL A 19 -17.99 -13.41 11.49
CA VAL A 19 -17.49 -12.08 11.14
C VAL A 19 -16.00 -12.10 10.84
N ARG A 20 -15.19 -12.88 11.59
CA ARG A 20 -13.77 -13.08 11.29
C ARG A 20 -13.55 -13.72 9.93
N ASP A 21 -14.34 -14.73 9.57
CA ASP A 21 -14.21 -15.42 8.29
C ASP A 21 -14.63 -14.51 7.12
N ALA A 22 -15.67 -13.70 7.32
CA ALA A 22 -16.06 -12.66 6.36
C ALA A 22 -14.96 -11.58 6.22
N LEU A 23 -14.29 -11.20 7.30
CA LEU A 23 -13.16 -10.26 7.26
C LEU A 23 -11.98 -10.86 6.48
N ALA A 24 -11.61 -12.12 6.74
CA ALA A 24 -10.49 -12.80 6.10
C ALA A 24 -10.67 -12.90 4.57
N THR A 25 -11.90 -13.15 4.11
CA THR A 25 -12.25 -13.22 2.69
C THR A 25 -12.42 -11.85 2.02
N THR A 26 -12.15 -10.74 2.72
CA THR A 26 -12.31 -9.40 2.17
C THR A 26 -11.30 -9.15 1.06
N ASP A 27 -11.80 -8.90 -0.15
CA ASP A 27 -11.07 -8.39 -1.30
C ASP A 27 -11.87 -7.21 -1.87
N MET A 28 -11.46 -5.97 -1.54
CA MET A 28 -12.17 -4.78 -1.98
C MET A 28 -11.25 -3.61 -2.32
N GLN A 29 -11.67 -2.85 -3.33
CA GLN A 29 -11.06 -1.56 -3.66
C GLN A 29 -11.78 -0.45 -2.88
N THR A 30 -11.04 0.24 -2.02
CA THR A 30 -11.54 1.43 -1.32
C THR A 30 -10.94 2.69 -1.93
N PHE A 31 -11.50 3.85 -1.60
CA PHE A 31 -10.90 5.14 -1.97
C PHE A 31 -9.43 5.26 -1.52
N TYR A 32 -9.09 4.67 -0.37
CA TYR A 32 -7.73 4.69 0.20
C TYR A 32 -6.80 3.61 -0.36
N GLY A 33 -7.25 2.85 -1.36
CA GLY A 33 -6.50 1.75 -1.96
C GLY A 33 -7.14 0.39 -1.72
N ASN A 34 -6.47 -0.64 -2.23
CA ASN A 34 -6.97 -2.00 -2.21
C ASN A 34 -6.71 -2.65 -0.85
N VAL A 35 -7.69 -3.41 -0.40
CA VAL A 35 -7.66 -4.17 0.85
C VAL A 35 -7.91 -5.63 0.52
N LYS A 36 -6.90 -6.45 0.80
CA LYS A 36 -6.98 -7.91 0.69
C LYS A 36 -6.16 -8.52 1.81
N PHE A 37 -6.75 -9.38 2.63
CA PHE A 37 -6.01 -10.05 3.69
C PHE A 37 -5.40 -11.36 3.20
N SER A 38 -4.19 -11.65 3.67
CA SER A 38 -3.59 -12.99 3.60
C SER A 38 -4.09 -13.85 4.76
N ASP A 39 -3.83 -15.16 4.68
CA ASP A 39 -4.13 -16.11 5.76
C ASP A 39 -3.47 -15.73 7.10
N ALA A 40 -2.36 -14.99 7.06
CA ALA A 40 -1.68 -14.44 8.23
C ALA A 40 -2.32 -13.13 8.77
N GLY A 41 -3.43 -12.66 8.18
CA GLY A 41 -4.15 -11.45 8.58
C GLY A 41 -3.54 -10.13 8.10
N GLN A 42 -2.50 -10.17 7.27
CA GLN A 42 -1.84 -8.96 6.74
C GLN A 42 -2.52 -8.49 5.46
N ASN A 43 -2.69 -7.17 5.29
CA ASN A 43 -3.18 -6.60 4.03
C ASN A 43 -2.11 -6.68 2.94
N ILE A 44 -2.27 -7.60 2.00
CA ILE A 44 -1.35 -7.88 0.89
C ILE A 44 -1.61 -7.03 -0.36
N ALA A 45 -2.77 -6.36 -0.45
CA ALA A 45 -3.11 -5.57 -1.63
C ALA A 45 -2.67 -4.10 -1.53
N LYS A 46 -2.07 -3.69 -0.40
CA LYS A 46 -1.51 -2.34 -0.29
C LYS A 46 -0.32 -2.21 -1.25
N PRO A 47 -0.38 -1.35 -2.28
CA PRO A 47 0.77 -1.15 -3.16
C PRO A 47 1.93 -0.58 -2.34
N MET A 48 3.03 -1.33 -2.30
CA MET A 48 4.26 -0.87 -1.66
C MET A 48 4.90 0.19 -2.56
N VAL A 49 4.94 1.42 -2.07
CA VAL A 49 5.55 2.55 -2.77
C VAL A 49 6.98 2.68 -2.29
N LEU A 50 7.93 2.62 -3.23
CA LEU A 50 9.33 2.91 -2.95
C LEU A 50 9.60 4.39 -3.21
N PHE A 51 10.13 5.08 -2.21
CA PHE A 51 10.61 6.45 -2.35
C PHE A 51 12.13 6.48 -2.36
N GLN A 52 12.70 7.34 -3.18
CA GLN A 52 14.13 7.65 -3.18
C GLN A 52 14.30 9.17 -3.03
N VAL A 53 15.26 9.58 -2.19
CA VAL A 53 15.67 10.98 -2.12
C VAL A 53 16.56 11.25 -3.34
N ILE A 54 16.09 12.09 -4.26
CA ILE A 54 16.80 12.49 -5.47
C ILE A 54 16.92 14.01 -5.43
N CYS A 55 18.12 14.55 -5.62
CA CYS A 55 18.33 15.99 -5.75
C CYS A 55 18.38 16.36 -7.24
N GLY A 56 17.70 17.45 -7.58
CA GLY A 56 17.71 17.99 -8.93
C GLY A 56 18.93 18.88 -9.15
N ASP A 57 19.11 19.35 -10.39
CA ASP A 57 20.16 20.30 -10.76
C ASP A 57 20.07 21.64 -10.01
N ASP A 58 18.94 21.90 -9.34
CA ASP A 58 18.70 23.04 -8.47
C ASP A 58 19.22 22.86 -7.02
N GLY A 59 19.89 21.73 -6.75
CA GLY A 59 20.42 21.37 -5.43
C GLY A 59 19.34 21.00 -4.40
N LYS A 60 18.07 20.86 -4.82
CA LYS A 60 16.98 20.49 -3.91
C LYS A 60 16.71 19.00 -3.93
N CYS A 61 16.93 18.38 -2.79
CA CYS A 61 16.64 16.98 -2.54
C CYS A 61 15.17 16.80 -2.18
N SER A 62 14.46 15.92 -2.91
CA SER A 62 13.06 15.61 -2.62
C SER A 62 12.78 14.11 -2.67
N ASN A 63 11.78 13.67 -1.91
CA ASN A 63 11.29 12.30 -1.95
C ASN A 63 10.54 12.07 -3.27
N LYS A 64 11.13 11.32 -4.18
CA LYS A 64 10.50 10.91 -5.44
C LYS A 64 10.00 9.47 -5.32
N VAL A 65 8.82 9.20 -5.87
CA VAL A 65 8.28 7.84 -5.97
C VAL A 65 9.00 7.15 -7.13
N VAL A 66 9.70 6.05 -6.87
CA VAL A 66 10.46 5.31 -7.89
C VAL A 66 9.86 3.94 -8.20
N ALA A 67 8.98 3.44 -7.34
CA ALA A 67 8.19 2.23 -7.60
C ALA A 67 6.82 2.30 -6.92
N PRO A 68 5.78 1.62 -7.45
CA PRO A 68 5.77 0.79 -8.65
C PRO A 68 5.94 1.60 -9.94
N THR A 69 6.57 1.03 -10.98
CA THR A 69 6.91 1.73 -12.25
C THR A 69 5.71 2.40 -12.91
N LYS A 70 4.52 1.80 -12.80
CA LYS A 70 3.26 2.37 -13.32
C LYS A 70 2.91 3.75 -12.73
N TRP A 71 3.39 4.05 -11.52
CA TRP A 71 3.12 5.30 -10.80
C TRP A 71 4.41 6.02 -10.36
N ALA A 72 5.55 5.66 -10.93
CA ALA A 72 6.84 6.27 -10.60
C ALA A 72 6.88 7.72 -11.11
N SER A 73 7.26 8.65 -10.23
CA SER A 73 7.52 10.05 -10.56
C SER A 73 8.98 10.34 -10.93
N ALA A 74 9.88 9.38 -10.70
CA ALA A 74 11.27 9.40 -11.14
C ALA A 74 11.76 7.96 -11.40
N GLU A 75 12.81 7.83 -12.22
CA GLU A 75 13.49 6.56 -12.42
C GLU A 75 14.32 6.18 -11.18
N LEU A 76 14.39 4.88 -10.87
CA LEU A 76 15.20 4.38 -9.77
C LEU A 76 16.69 4.60 -10.07
N VAL A 77 17.40 5.32 -9.20
CA VAL A 77 18.84 5.55 -9.36
C VAL A 77 19.62 4.50 -8.57
N HIS A 78 20.40 3.66 -9.27
CA HIS A 78 21.27 2.65 -8.68
C HIS A 78 22.62 2.56 -9.43
N PRO A 79 23.78 2.50 -8.74
CA PRO A 79 23.97 2.64 -7.28
C PRO A 79 23.63 4.05 -6.79
N ILE A 80 23.19 4.14 -5.53
CA ILE A 80 22.78 5.43 -4.97
C ILE A 80 24.02 6.32 -4.82
N PRO A 81 24.03 7.56 -5.36
CA PRO A 81 25.16 8.47 -5.21
C PRO A 81 25.50 8.70 -3.74
N SER A 82 26.79 8.94 -3.46
CA SER A 82 27.25 9.36 -2.13
C SER A 82 26.50 10.61 -1.69
N TRP A 83 26.31 10.78 -0.39
CA TRP A 83 25.55 11.90 0.17
C TRP A 83 26.08 13.28 -0.27
N SER A 84 27.38 13.37 -0.57
CA SER A 84 28.06 14.54 -1.11
C SER A 84 27.77 14.85 -2.59
N SER A 85 27.12 13.92 -3.29
CA SER A 85 26.88 13.92 -4.74
C SER A 85 25.41 13.67 -5.08
N ARG A 86 24.54 13.63 -4.07
CA ARG A 86 23.11 13.39 -4.22
C ARG A 86 22.41 14.63 -4.70
#